data_AF-A0A1R3TJZ6-F1
#
_entry.id   AF-A0A1R3TJZ6-F1
#
_cell.length_a   1.000
_cell.length_b   1.000
_cell.length_c   1.000
_cell.angle_alpha   90.00
_cell.angle_beta   90.00
_cell.angle_gamma   90.00
#
_symmetry.space_group_name_H-M   'P 1'
#
loop_
_entity.id
_entity.type
_entity.pdbx_description
1 polymer ?
#
loop_
_entity_poly.entity_id
_entity_poly.type
_entity_poly.pdbx_seq_one_letter_code
_entity_poly.pdbx_strand_id
1 'polypeptide(L)'
;MTSVAPKTGFSKNVKLKSALLQHKALSTSGLSERLFGVLFSGLVYPQIWEDPEVDMQAMELRDDHSIVTIGSGGCNVLAYLSRNPSRIDVVDLNPHHIALNKLKLAAFRHLPGHGDVVRQFGVANVRSNSDGYDQFIAPNLDAQTRAYWSKRTLSGRRRISVFDRNIYRTGLLGRFIGVGHVLARLHGVKLQEMANTRSMDEQRQFFNEKVAPLFDKPVIRWLTKRKSSLFGLGIPPRQYDELASLSDGNTIAPVLRQRLEKLACDFPLKENYFAWQAFARRYPQAQEGNLPDYLRRDYYQAIRENASRVHVHHATFTELLASKPASSVDRYVLLDAQDWMTDTQINELWSQISRTAAPDARVIFRTAAEKSVIEGRLSPDIAAQWSYLGERSHELNARDRSAIYGGFHIYQRAQA
;
A
#
# COMPACT_ATOMS: atom_id res chain seq x y z
N MET A 1 -12.92 32.19 -25.41
CA MET A 1 -13.83 31.50 -24.46
C MET A 1 -12.98 30.70 -23.49
N THR A 2 -12.94 31.15 -22.25
CA THR A 2 -12.03 30.72 -21.19
C THR A 2 -12.40 29.33 -20.66
N SER A 3 -11.45 28.40 -20.77
CA SER A 3 -11.53 27.04 -20.25
C SER A 3 -11.58 27.05 -18.72
N VAL A 4 -12.74 26.74 -18.16
CA VAL A 4 -12.92 26.47 -16.74
C VAL A 4 -12.59 24.99 -16.51
N ALA A 5 -11.30 24.67 -16.40
CA ALA A 5 -10.88 23.39 -15.85
C ALA A 5 -11.18 23.38 -14.33
N PRO A 6 -11.81 22.32 -13.77
CA PRO A 6 -12.08 22.26 -12.35
C PRO A 6 -10.74 22.33 -11.58
N LYS A 7 -10.64 23.21 -10.59
CA LYS A 7 -9.48 23.24 -9.67
C LYS A 7 -9.44 21.91 -8.90
N THR A 8 -8.68 20.94 -9.41
CA THR A 8 -8.48 19.62 -8.79
C THR A 8 -7.72 19.76 -7.48
N GLY A 9 -7.93 18.85 -6.52
CA GLY A 9 -7.25 18.85 -5.21
C GLY A 9 -5.72 18.82 -5.31
N PHE A 10 -5.19 18.33 -6.44
CA PHE A 10 -3.77 18.37 -6.80
C PHE A 10 -3.20 19.80 -6.82
N SER A 11 -3.97 20.81 -7.25
CA SER A 11 -3.47 22.19 -7.32
C SER A 11 -3.13 22.80 -5.95
N LYS A 12 -3.60 22.20 -4.85
CA LYS A 12 -3.39 22.68 -3.48
C LYS A 12 -2.34 21.88 -2.69
N ASN A 13 -1.93 20.70 -3.16
CA ASN A 13 -0.98 19.85 -2.44
C ASN A 13 0.46 20.09 -2.92
N VAL A 14 1.08 21.15 -2.40
CA VAL A 14 2.45 21.57 -2.78
C VAL A 14 3.47 20.47 -2.53
N LYS A 15 3.34 19.71 -1.42
CA LYS A 15 4.27 18.63 -1.05
C LYS A 15 4.20 17.43 -2.00
N LEU A 16 3.00 17.02 -2.41
CA LEU A 16 2.83 15.96 -3.40
C LEU A 16 3.36 16.38 -4.77
N LYS A 17 3.19 17.67 -5.12
CA LYS A 17 3.67 18.24 -6.38
C LYS A 17 5.20 18.27 -6.46
N SER A 18 5.89 18.68 -5.40
CA SER A 18 7.36 18.69 -5.36
C SER A 18 7.96 17.28 -5.36
N ALA A 19 7.25 16.30 -4.78
CA ALA A 19 7.69 14.91 -4.81
C ALA A 19 7.52 14.24 -6.19
N LEU A 20 6.48 14.60 -6.95
CA LEU A 20 6.10 13.91 -8.20
C LEU A 20 6.48 14.62 -9.51
N LEU A 21 6.63 15.95 -9.53
CA LEU A 21 6.94 16.68 -10.77
C LEU A 21 8.45 16.78 -10.99
N GLN A 22 8.98 16.05 -11.97
CA GLN A 22 10.40 16.00 -12.32
C GLN A 22 10.70 16.65 -13.70
N HIS A 23 9.68 16.96 -14.52
CA HIS A 23 9.88 17.49 -15.87
C HIS A 23 9.13 18.81 -16.18
N LYS A 24 9.63 19.57 -17.17
CA LYS A 24 9.00 20.82 -17.65
C LYS A 24 7.57 20.57 -18.13
N ALA A 25 6.66 21.51 -17.85
CA ALA A 25 5.20 21.36 -17.98
C ALA A 25 4.65 21.00 -19.39
N LEU A 26 5.47 21.11 -20.44
CA LEU A 26 5.07 20.89 -21.84
C LEU A 26 5.78 19.68 -22.48
N SER A 27 6.56 18.89 -21.74
CA SER A 27 7.08 17.61 -22.25
C SER A 27 6.03 16.49 -22.10
N THR A 28 6.14 15.44 -22.92
CA THR A 28 5.33 14.22 -22.81
C THR A 28 5.43 13.60 -21.41
N SER A 29 6.59 13.75 -20.75
CA SER A 29 6.81 13.36 -19.35
C SER A 29 6.16 14.31 -18.32
N GLY A 30 6.13 15.63 -18.55
CA GLY A 30 5.44 16.58 -17.67
C GLY A 30 3.91 16.48 -17.72
N LEU A 31 3.36 16.05 -18.86
CA LEU A 31 1.92 15.79 -19.01
C LEU A 31 1.48 14.51 -18.27
N SER A 32 2.28 13.44 -18.32
CA SER A 32 2.04 12.23 -17.54
C SER A 32 2.17 12.50 -16.04
N GLU A 33 3.14 13.32 -15.62
CA GLU A 33 3.31 13.76 -14.24
C GLU A 33 2.13 14.53 -13.66
N ARG A 34 1.48 15.38 -14.46
CA ARG A 34 0.25 16.06 -14.04
C ARG A 34 -0.96 15.13 -13.99
N LEU A 35 -1.04 14.16 -14.91
CA LEU A 35 -2.04 13.10 -14.85
C LEU A 35 -1.82 12.23 -13.58
N PHE A 36 -0.58 11.98 -13.17
CA PHE A 36 -0.25 11.34 -11.88
C PHE A 36 -0.78 12.16 -10.72
N GLY A 37 -0.46 13.45 -10.69
CA GLY A 37 -0.96 14.36 -9.68
C GLY A 37 -2.48 14.28 -9.48
N VAL A 38 -3.23 14.16 -10.58
CA VAL A 38 -4.69 14.00 -10.56
C VAL A 38 -5.11 12.60 -10.10
N LEU A 39 -4.45 11.53 -10.55
CA LEU A 39 -4.74 10.15 -10.13
C LEU A 39 -4.48 9.91 -8.62
N PHE A 40 -3.42 10.54 -8.08
CA PHE A 40 -3.05 10.50 -6.67
C PHE A 40 -3.76 11.58 -5.81
N SER A 41 -4.62 12.40 -6.43
CA SER A 41 -5.39 13.43 -5.71
C SER A 41 -6.60 12.90 -4.94
N GLY A 42 -6.90 11.61 -5.07
CA GLY A 42 -7.97 10.91 -4.36
C GLY A 42 -7.44 9.86 -3.38
N LEU A 43 -8.33 9.06 -2.78
CA LEU A 43 -7.90 7.85 -2.07
C LEU A 43 -7.27 6.89 -3.08
N VAL A 44 -6.02 6.48 -2.87
CA VAL A 44 -5.34 5.59 -3.82
C VAL A 44 -5.50 4.15 -3.35
N TYR A 45 -5.03 3.89 -2.12
CA TYR A 45 -4.99 2.58 -1.51
C TYR A 45 -5.91 2.54 -0.28
N PRO A 46 -7.10 1.91 -0.37
CA PRO A 46 -7.94 1.67 0.81
C PRO A 46 -7.36 0.58 1.75
N GLN A 47 -6.43 -0.22 1.22
CA GLN A 47 -5.63 -1.23 1.89
C GLN A 47 -4.20 -1.17 1.33
N ILE A 48 -3.23 -1.43 2.18
CA ILE A 48 -1.81 -1.63 1.85
C ILE A 48 -1.63 -3.03 1.24
N TRP A 49 -0.79 -3.17 0.23
CA TRP A 49 -0.51 -4.41 -0.51
C TRP A 49 0.90 -4.93 -0.20
N GLU A 50 1.28 -4.83 1.07
CA GLU A 50 2.56 -5.23 1.60
C GLU A 50 2.26 -6.09 2.81
N ASP A 51 2.84 -7.30 2.86
CA ASP A 51 2.51 -8.24 3.93
C ASP A 51 3.12 -7.81 5.28
N PRO A 52 2.30 -7.41 6.28
CA PRO A 52 2.82 -6.94 7.56
C PRO A 52 3.54 -8.05 8.34
N GLU A 53 3.22 -9.33 8.10
CA GLU A 53 3.91 -10.44 8.77
C GLU A 53 5.37 -10.53 8.29
N VAL A 54 5.58 -10.40 6.97
CA VAL A 54 6.91 -10.32 6.38
C VAL A 54 7.66 -9.09 6.88
N ASP A 55 6.99 -7.93 6.95
CA ASP A 55 7.58 -6.70 7.48
C ASP A 55 8.08 -6.89 8.91
N MET A 56 7.25 -7.44 9.80
CA MET A 56 7.60 -7.65 11.20
C MET A 56 8.76 -8.64 11.36
N GLN A 57 8.81 -9.70 10.54
CA GLN A 57 9.92 -10.65 10.54
C GLN A 57 11.22 -10.02 10.02
N ALA A 58 11.15 -9.19 8.98
CA ALA A 58 12.29 -8.51 8.40
C ALA A 58 12.88 -7.47 9.36
N MET A 59 12.00 -6.71 10.00
CA MET A 59 12.37 -5.76 11.03
C MET A 59 12.90 -6.46 12.29
N GLU A 60 12.62 -7.75 12.49
CA GLU A 60 12.70 -8.36 13.82
C GLU A 60 12.04 -7.44 14.84
N LEU A 61 10.77 -7.09 14.58
CA LEU A 61 10.07 -6.12 15.38
C LEU A 61 9.89 -6.66 16.80
N ARG A 62 10.39 -5.90 17.78
CA ARG A 62 10.32 -6.18 19.20
C ARG A 62 9.54 -5.06 19.88
N ASP A 63 9.09 -5.34 21.09
CA ASP A 63 8.68 -4.34 22.06
C ASP A 63 9.74 -3.23 22.14
N ASP A 64 9.34 -2.01 22.51
CA ASP A 64 10.21 -0.83 22.66
C ASP A 64 10.70 -0.13 21.37
N HIS A 65 10.63 -0.77 20.21
CA HIS A 65 11.11 -0.13 18.98
C HIS A 65 10.33 1.14 18.58
N SER A 66 11.08 2.14 18.11
CA SER A 66 10.60 3.34 17.43
C SER A 66 10.58 3.10 15.91
N ILE A 67 9.40 3.22 15.31
CA ILE A 67 9.18 2.95 13.88
C ILE A 67 8.86 4.24 13.14
N VAL A 68 9.46 4.44 11.97
CA VAL A 68 8.99 5.43 10.98
C VAL A 68 8.51 4.69 9.73
N THR A 69 7.28 4.95 9.29
CA THR A 69 6.64 4.20 8.20
C THR A 69 5.74 5.08 7.33
N ILE A 70 5.54 4.68 6.07
CA ILE A 70 4.56 5.32 5.18
C ILE A 70 3.15 4.78 5.47
N GLY A 71 2.19 5.70 5.66
CA GLY A 71 0.85 5.37 6.14
C GLY A 71 -0.05 4.63 5.17
N SER A 72 -0.15 5.07 3.91
CA SER A 72 -0.99 4.47 2.87
C SER A 72 -2.40 4.09 3.40
N GLY A 73 -2.85 2.86 3.17
CA GLY A 73 -4.12 2.34 3.70
C GLY A 73 -4.19 2.17 5.22
N GLY A 74 -3.07 2.27 5.95
CA GLY A 74 -2.97 2.23 7.42
C GLY A 74 -3.14 0.87 8.09
N CYS A 75 -3.34 -0.22 7.34
CA CYS A 75 -3.48 -1.56 7.94
C CYS A 75 -2.17 -2.11 8.50
N ASN A 76 -1.02 -1.87 7.86
CA ASN A 76 0.27 -2.35 8.37
C ASN A 76 0.67 -1.62 9.65
N VAL A 77 0.46 -0.30 9.72
CA VAL A 77 0.64 0.49 10.96
C VAL A 77 -0.10 -0.15 12.13
N LEU A 78 -1.37 -0.53 11.93
CA LEU A 78 -2.17 -1.19 12.96
C LEU A 78 -1.63 -2.59 13.27
N ALA A 79 -1.22 -3.36 12.26
CA ALA A 79 -0.61 -4.67 12.48
C ALA A 79 0.68 -4.57 13.32
N TYR A 80 1.54 -3.57 13.08
CA TYR A 80 2.78 -3.38 13.84
C TYR A 80 2.52 -3.10 15.34
N LEU A 81 1.39 -2.44 15.67
CA LEU A 81 1.00 -2.21 17.07
C LEU A 81 0.76 -3.51 17.87
N SER A 82 0.53 -4.63 17.19
CA SER A 82 0.40 -5.94 17.84
C SER A 82 1.70 -6.41 18.51
N ARG A 83 2.86 -5.83 18.13
CA ARG A 83 4.18 -6.11 18.69
C ARG A 83 4.63 -5.06 19.71
N ASN A 84 3.70 -4.29 20.27
CA ASN A 84 3.95 -3.35 21.36
C ASN A 84 5.14 -2.36 21.14
N PRO A 85 5.30 -1.74 19.95
CA PRO A 85 6.36 -0.75 19.74
C PRO A 85 6.17 0.46 20.67
N SER A 86 7.26 1.13 21.03
CA SER A 86 7.19 2.32 21.89
C SER A 86 6.53 3.50 21.17
N ARG A 87 6.78 3.63 19.86
CA ARG A 87 6.29 4.72 19.03
C ARG A 87 6.22 4.31 17.56
N ILE A 88 5.18 4.77 16.86
CA ILE A 88 5.14 4.73 15.40
C ILE A 88 4.87 6.14 14.87
N ASP A 89 5.82 6.70 14.13
CA ASP A 89 5.62 7.90 13.33
C ASP A 89 5.22 7.51 11.89
N VAL A 90 4.03 7.91 11.48
CA VAL A 90 3.45 7.59 10.19
C VAL A 90 3.48 8.82 9.30
N VAL A 91 4.14 8.75 8.14
CA VAL A 91 4.16 9.83 7.15
C VAL A 91 3.30 9.48 5.95
N ASP A 92 2.61 10.46 5.38
CA ASP A 92 1.98 10.30 4.06
C ASP A 92 1.83 11.68 3.40
N LEU A 93 1.94 11.74 2.08
CA LEU A 93 1.75 12.97 1.30
C LEU A 93 0.30 13.17 0.88
N ASN A 94 -0.51 12.11 0.90
CA ASN A 94 -1.89 12.11 0.50
C ASN A 94 -2.82 12.38 1.70
N PRO A 95 -3.52 13.52 1.73
CA PRO A 95 -4.45 13.85 2.82
C PRO A 95 -5.60 12.82 2.97
N HIS A 96 -5.93 12.08 1.91
CA HIS A 96 -6.91 10.99 1.99
C HIS A 96 -6.42 9.82 2.85
N HIS A 97 -5.13 9.46 2.74
CA HIS A 97 -4.50 8.44 3.57
C HIS A 97 -4.32 8.92 5.00
N ILE A 98 -3.91 10.18 5.21
CA ILE A 98 -3.85 10.80 6.54
C ILE A 98 -5.20 10.67 7.27
N ALA A 99 -6.29 11.06 6.60
CA ALA A 99 -7.62 10.98 7.18
C ALA A 99 -8.08 9.52 7.42
N LEU A 100 -7.67 8.57 6.58
CA LEU A 100 -7.98 7.14 6.76
C LEU A 100 -7.21 6.53 7.93
N ASN A 101 -5.92 6.81 8.06
CA ASN A 101 -5.10 6.35 9.18
C ASN A 101 -5.68 6.85 10.52
N LYS A 102 -5.95 8.15 10.62
CA LYS A 102 -6.55 8.74 11.82
C LYS A 102 -7.94 8.17 12.14
N LEU A 103 -8.78 7.94 11.14
CA LEU A 103 -10.07 7.27 11.31
C LEU A 103 -9.91 5.86 11.89
N LYS A 104 -9.01 5.05 11.33
CA LYS A 104 -8.79 3.68 11.82
C LYS A 104 -8.26 3.68 13.25
N LEU A 105 -7.30 4.54 13.58
CA LEU A 105 -6.78 4.67 14.96
C LEU A 105 -7.89 5.05 15.94
N ALA A 106 -8.73 6.03 15.60
CA ALA A 106 -9.87 6.42 16.43
C ALA A 106 -10.90 5.28 16.55
N ALA A 107 -11.15 4.53 15.47
CA ALA A 107 -12.06 3.39 15.49
C ALA A 107 -11.60 2.29 16.46
N PHE A 108 -10.31 1.91 16.46
CA PHE A 108 -9.79 0.92 17.40
C PHE A 108 -9.90 1.37 18.86
N ARG A 109 -9.71 2.67 19.12
CA ARG A 109 -9.79 3.23 20.47
C ARG A 109 -11.22 3.31 21.00
N HIS A 110 -12.15 3.73 20.15
CA HIS A 110 -13.45 4.23 20.59
C HIS A 110 -14.65 3.39 20.17
N LEU A 111 -14.53 2.48 19.19
CA LEU A 111 -15.61 1.53 18.93
C LEU A 111 -15.77 0.55 20.12
N PRO A 112 -16.99 0.08 20.42
CA PRO A 112 -17.26 -0.73 21.62
C PRO A 112 -16.41 -1.99 21.71
N GLY A 113 -16.34 -2.78 20.63
CA GLY A 113 -15.55 -4.00 20.61
C GLY A 113 -14.96 -4.40 19.26
N HIS A 114 -14.26 -5.53 19.25
CA HIS A 114 -13.62 -6.12 18.07
C HIS A 114 -14.60 -6.32 16.92
N GLY A 115 -15.80 -6.84 17.21
CA GLY A 115 -16.84 -7.05 16.20
C GLY A 115 -17.27 -5.76 15.49
N ASP A 116 -17.26 -4.62 16.17
CA ASP A 116 -17.56 -3.32 15.56
C ASP A 116 -16.47 -2.86 14.60
N VAL A 117 -15.20 -3.06 14.97
CA VAL A 117 -14.05 -2.75 14.11
C VAL A 117 -14.06 -3.64 12.86
N VAL A 118 -14.29 -4.94 13.02
CA VAL A 118 -14.43 -5.88 11.90
C VAL A 118 -15.62 -5.53 11.03
N ARG A 119 -16.76 -5.14 11.61
CA ARG A 119 -17.92 -4.69 10.83
C ARG A 119 -17.62 -3.41 10.04
N GLN A 120 -16.91 -2.45 10.66
CA GLN A 120 -16.58 -1.16 10.05
C GLN A 120 -15.62 -1.30 8.87
N PHE A 121 -14.60 -2.15 9.01
CA PHE A 121 -13.52 -2.24 8.03
C PHE A 121 -13.49 -3.55 7.25
N GLY A 122 -14.09 -4.62 7.75
CA GLY A 122 -14.00 -5.94 7.13
C GLY A 122 -15.25 -6.42 6.40
N VAL A 123 -16.42 -5.88 6.76
CA VAL A 123 -17.72 -6.33 6.23
C VAL A 123 -18.32 -5.29 5.30
N ALA A 124 -18.83 -5.75 4.17
CA ALA A 124 -19.47 -4.88 3.19
C ALA A 124 -20.99 -4.80 3.39
N ASN A 125 -21.60 -3.71 2.90
CA ASN A 125 -23.05 -3.49 2.84
C ASN A 125 -23.74 -3.37 4.21
N VAL A 126 -23.05 -2.77 5.18
CA VAL A 126 -23.56 -2.56 6.54
C VAL A 126 -23.93 -1.10 6.76
N ARG A 127 -25.21 -0.74 6.58
CA ARG A 127 -25.68 0.66 6.62
C ARG A 127 -25.41 1.40 7.93
N SER A 128 -25.31 0.68 9.04
CA SER A 128 -25.06 1.24 10.37
C SER A 128 -23.60 1.62 10.63
N ASN A 129 -22.68 1.41 9.68
CA ASN A 129 -21.28 1.81 9.83
C ASN A 129 -21.11 3.34 9.94
N SER A 130 -21.91 4.10 9.21
CA SER A 130 -21.93 5.57 9.34
C SER A 130 -22.52 6.06 10.67
N ASP A 131 -23.47 5.32 11.24
CA ASP A 131 -24.03 5.63 12.57
C ASP A 131 -23.00 5.37 13.67
N GLY A 132 -22.28 4.23 13.60
CA GLY A 132 -21.18 3.92 14.52
C GLY A 132 -20.04 4.94 14.43
N TYR A 133 -19.77 5.48 13.24
CA TYR A 133 -18.87 6.61 13.10
C TYR A 133 -19.35 7.84 13.85
N ASP A 134 -20.61 8.25 13.68
CA ASP A 134 -21.13 9.46 14.33
C ASP A 134 -21.13 9.35 15.86
N GLN A 135 -21.49 8.18 16.37
CA GLN A 135 -21.61 7.94 17.80
C GLN A 135 -20.25 7.79 18.49
N PHE A 136 -19.32 7.03 17.91
CA PHE A 136 -18.11 6.60 18.61
C PHE A 136 -16.82 7.21 18.06
N ILE A 137 -16.75 7.49 16.76
CA ILE A 137 -15.48 7.89 16.11
C ILE A 137 -15.41 9.41 15.94
N ALA A 138 -16.44 10.03 15.36
CA ALA A 138 -16.47 11.44 15.00
C ALA A 138 -16.18 12.40 16.17
N PRO A 139 -16.66 12.16 17.42
CA PRO A 139 -16.36 13.03 18.56
C PRO A 139 -14.87 13.04 18.96
N ASN A 140 -14.13 11.99 18.60
CA ASN A 140 -12.73 11.78 19.00
C ASN A 140 -11.73 12.11 17.89
N LEU A 141 -12.20 12.64 16.76
CA LEU A 141 -11.35 13.06 15.64
C LEU A 141 -11.00 14.54 15.73
N ASP A 142 -9.80 14.89 15.27
CA ASP A 142 -9.45 16.28 15.02
C ASP A 142 -10.39 16.92 13.98
N ALA A 143 -10.51 18.25 14.03
CA ALA A 143 -11.48 18.99 13.23
C ALA A 143 -11.30 18.76 11.72
N GLN A 144 -10.05 18.65 11.23
CA GLN A 144 -9.78 18.45 9.81
C GLN A 144 -10.20 17.04 9.36
N THR A 145 -9.88 16.01 10.14
CA THR A 145 -10.26 14.62 9.82
C THR A 145 -11.77 14.43 9.92
N ARG A 146 -12.42 15.01 10.93
CA ARG A 146 -13.89 14.99 11.06
C ARG A 146 -14.57 15.68 9.88
N ALA A 147 -14.13 16.89 9.53
CA ALA A 147 -14.67 17.63 8.38
C ALA A 147 -14.51 16.84 7.07
N TYR A 148 -13.37 16.19 6.88
CA TYR A 148 -13.10 15.37 5.69
C TYR A 148 -14.12 14.21 5.52
N TRP A 149 -14.38 13.46 6.58
CA TRP A 149 -15.30 12.30 6.54
C TRP A 149 -16.78 12.70 6.56
N SER A 150 -17.09 13.82 7.21
CA SER A 150 -18.45 14.39 7.25
C SER A 150 -18.83 15.09 5.95
N LYS A 151 -17.87 15.51 5.13
CA LYS A 151 -18.11 16.21 3.87
C LYS A 151 -18.97 15.38 2.92
N ARG A 152 -19.98 16.02 2.32
CA ARG A 152 -20.80 15.41 1.27
C ARG A 152 -20.05 15.34 -0.06
N THR A 153 -20.20 14.22 -0.75
CA THR A 153 -19.73 14.03 -2.13
C THR A 153 -20.70 14.68 -3.12
N LEU A 154 -20.36 14.68 -4.40
CA LEU A 154 -21.25 15.16 -5.47
C LEU A 154 -22.60 14.43 -5.52
N SER A 155 -22.66 13.19 -5.01
CA SER A 155 -23.91 12.44 -4.91
C SER A 155 -24.75 12.82 -3.68
N GLY A 156 -24.40 13.89 -2.97
CA GLY A 156 -25.06 14.35 -1.75
C GLY A 156 -24.81 13.48 -0.51
N ARG A 157 -24.14 12.33 -0.60
CA ARG A 157 -23.88 11.43 0.54
C ARG A 157 -22.63 11.86 1.29
N ARG A 158 -22.60 11.70 2.62
CA ARG A 158 -21.36 11.92 3.41
C ARG A 158 -20.28 10.94 2.97
N ARG A 159 -19.01 11.37 2.96
CA ARG A 159 -17.89 10.51 2.55
C ARG A 159 -17.79 9.24 3.40
N ILE A 160 -18.11 9.32 4.69
CA ILE A 160 -18.10 8.16 5.60
C ILE A 160 -19.03 7.02 5.14
N SER A 161 -20.11 7.32 4.40
CA SER A 161 -21.02 6.30 3.84
C SER A 161 -20.38 5.34 2.82
N VAL A 162 -19.09 5.51 2.54
CA VAL A 162 -18.30 4.52 1.82
C VAL A 162 -18.16 3.22 2.62
N PHE A 163 -18.07 3.31 3.96
CA PHE A 163 -17.99 2.16 4.87
C PHE A 163 -19.34 1.43 5.01
N ASP A 164 -20.45 2.10 4.72
CA ASP A 164 -21.77 1.43 4.62
C ASP A 164 -21.83 0.42 3.48
N ARG A 165 -20.89 0.54 2.53
CA ARG A 165 -20.79 -0.28 1.33
C ARG A 165 -19.50 -1.08 1.38
N ASN A 166 -18.58 -0.86 0.47
CA ASN A 166 -17.31 -1.55 0.44
C ASN A 166 -16.23 -0.55 0.03
N ILE A 167 -15.44 -0.08 1.00
CA ILE A 167 -14.36 0.87 0.75
C ILE A 167 -13.28 0.30 -0.19
N TYR A 168 -13.06 -1.00 -0.19
CA TYR A 168 -12.05 -1.66 -1.04
C TYR A 168 -12.45 -1.73 -2.52
N ARG A 169 -13.72 -1.44 -2.85
CA ARG A 169 -14.15 -1.21 -4.24
C ARG A 169 -13.94 0.23 -4.69
N THR A 170 -13.44 1.09 -3.81
CA THR A 170 -13.16 2.51 -4.09
C THR A 170 -11.65 2.76 -4.17
N GLY A 171 -11.28 4.03 -4.33
CA GLY A 171 -9.92 4.45 -4.59
C GLY A 171 -9.41 4.06 -5.99
N LEU A 172 -8.13 4.31 -6.25
CA LEU A 172 -7.54 4.02 -7.56
C LEU A 172 -7.44 2.51 -7.79
N LEU A 173 -6.82 1.78 -6.86
CA LEU A 173 -6.58 0.35 -7.01
C LEU A 173 -7.87 -0.47 -6.99
N GLY A 174 -8.83 -0.14 -6.11
CA GLY A 174 -10.12 -0.83 -6.06
C GLY A 174 -10.94 -0.70 -7.34
N ARG A 175 -10.81 0.43 -8.05
CA ARG A 175 -11.39 0.63 -9.39
C ARG A 175 -10.63 -0.14 -10.46
N PHE A 176 -9.29 -0.16 -10.39
CA PHE A 176 -8.44 -0.92 -11.31
C PHE A 176 -8.75 -2.41 -11.27
N ILE A 177 -8.80 -3.02 -10.07
CA ILE A 177 -9.24 -4.41 -9.88
C ILE A 177 -10.65 -4.60 -10.46
N GLY A 178 -11.56 -3.64 -10.21
CA GLY A 178 -12.90 -3.66 -10.77
C GLY A 178 -12.95 -3.71 -12.30
N VAL A 179 -12.09 -2.96 -13.00
CA VAL A 179 -11.97 -3.00 -14.46
C VAL A 179 -11.44 -4.36 -14.92
N GLY A 180 -10.43 -4.91 -14.24
CA GLY A 180 -9.92 -6.26 -14.52
C GLY A 180 -11.01 -7.33 -14.44
N HIS A 181 -11.88 -7.26 -13.43
CA HIS A 181 -13.05 -8.14 -13.33
C HIS A 181 -14.05 -7.99 -14.48
N VAL A 182 -14.29 -6.77 -14.96
CA VAL A 182 -15.19 -6.53 -16.10
C VAL A 182 -14.57 -7.12 -17.36
N LEU A 183 -13.29 -6.87 -17.62
CA LEU A 183 -12.58 -7.42 -18.77
C LEU A 183 -12.56 -8.94 -18.77
N ALA A 184 -12.25 -9.57 -17.63
CA ALA A 184 -12.30 -11.02 -17.48
C ALA A 184 -13.70 -11.56 -17.79
N ARG A 185 -14.77 -10.91 -17.29
CA ARG A 185 -16.15 -11.31 -17.54
C ARG A 185 -16.54 -11.17 -19.02
N LEU A 186 -16.07 -10.13 -19.71
CA LEU A 186 -16.26 -9.98 -21.17
C LEU A 186 -15.60 -11.11 -21.96
N HIS A 187 -14.57 -11.74 -21.40
CA HIS A 187 -13.94 -12.95 -21.92
C HIS A 187 -14.50 -14.25 -21.33
N GLY A 188 -15.66 -14.21 -20.67
CA GLY A 188 -16.33 -15.39 -20.13
C GLY A 188 -15.78 -15.90 -18.79
N VAL A 189 -14.85 -15.18 -18.15
CA VAL A 189 -14.19 -15.60 -16.91
C VAL A 189 -14.72 -14.80 -15.73
N LYS A 190 -15.30 -15.50 -14.75
CA LYS A 190 -15.69 -14.89 -13.47
C LYS A 190 -14.60 -15.12 -12.44
N LEU A 191 -13.69 -14.15 -12.29
CA LEU A 191 -12.58 -14.24 -11.32
C LEU A 191 -13.04 -14.55 -9.88
N GLN A 192 -14.27 -14.20 -9.51
CA GLN A 192 -14.86 -14.56 -8.22
C GLN A 192 -14.95 -16.06 -7.96
N GLU A 193 -14.95 -16.90 -9.00
CA GLU A 193 -14.99 -18.35 -8.86
C GLU A 193 -13.72 -18.91 -8.21
N MET A 194 -12.60 -18.18 -8.24
CA MET A 194 -11.40 -18.50 -7.45
C MET A 194 -11.73 -18.67 -5.96
N ALA A 195 -12.69 -17.89 -5.44
CA ALA A 195 -13.12 -17.95 -4.04
C ALA A 195 -13.81 -19.27 -3.65
N ASN A 196 -14.18 -20.09 -4.63
CA ASN A 196 -14.84 -21.37 -4.40
C ASN A 196 -13.86 -22.56 -4.40
N THR A 197 -12.59 -22.31 -4.73
CA THR A 197 -11.54 -23.35 -4.72
C THR A 197 -11.27 -23.81 -3.29
N ARG A 198 -11.02 -25.11 -3.12
CA ARG A 198 -10.88 -25.78 -1.83
C ARG A 198 -9.47 -26.29 -1.58
N SER A 199 -8.63 -26.30 -2.61
CA SER A 199 -7.24 -26.75 -2.54
C SER A 199 -6.35 -25.91 -3.44
N MET A 200 -5.04 -26.01 -3.19
CA MET A 200 -4.01 -25.39 -4.02
C MET A 200 -4.02 -25.92 -5.47
N ASP A 201 -4.37 -27.20 -5.65
CA ASP A 201 -4.49 -27.79 -6.97
C ASP A 201 -5.69 -27.22 -7.74
N GLU A 202 -6.84 -27.04 -7.08
CA GLU A 202 -7.99 -26.36 -7.68
C GLU A 202 -7.69 -24.88 -8.00
N GLN A 203 -6.95 -24.17 -7.12
CA GLN A 203 -6.47 -22.81 -7.38
C GLN A 203 -5.62 -22.77 -8.65
N ARG A 204 -4.64 -23.68 -8.78
CA ARG A 204 -3.74 -23.78 -9.93
C ARG A 204 -4.48 -24.18 -11.20
N GLN A 205 -5.42 -25.11 -11.12
CA GLN A 205 -6.26 -25.50 -12.25
C GLN A 205 -7.10 -24.31 -12.73
N PHE A 206 -7.79 -23.61 -11.83
CA PHE A 206 -8.58 -22.44 -12.17
C PHE A 206 -7.70 -21.35 -12.82
N PHE A 207 -6.52 -21.08 -12.26
CA PHE A 207 -5.61 -20.10 -12.82
C PHE A 207 -5.18 -20.48 -14.23
N ASN A 208 -4.69 -21.70 -14.45
CA ASN A 208 -4.18 -22.15 -15.75
C ASN A 208 -5.26 -22.23 -16.82
N GLU A 209 -6.46 -22.70 -16.49
CA GLU A 209 -7.54 -22.89 -17.45
C GLU A 209 -8.33 -21.61 -17.73
N LYS A 210 -8.46 -20.71 -16.74
CA LYS A 210 -9.37 -19.54 -16.83
C LYS A 210 -8.63 -18.21 -16.81
N VAL A 211 -7.63 -18.03 -15.95
CA VAL A 211 -7.01 -16.72 -15.72
C VAL A 211 -5.82 -16.48 -16.64
N ALA A 212 -4.88 -17.42 -16.71
CA ALA A 212 -3.67 -17.32 -17.53
C ALA A 212 -3.98 -17.04 -19.03
N PRO A 213 -4.99 -17.68 -19.66
CA PRO A 213 -5.32 -17.43 -21.08
C PRO A 213 -5.85 -16.02 -21.36
N LEU A 214 -6.23 -15.26 -20.33
CA LEU A 214 -6.61 -13.86 -20.48
C LEU A 214 -5.42 -13.01 -20.94
N PHE A 215 -4.20 -13.32 -20.48
CA PHE A 215 -2.98 -12.58 -20.84
C PHE A 215 -2.60 -12.74 -22.32
N ASP A 216 -3.15 -13.73 -23.01
CA ASP A 216 -2.94 -13.96 -24.45
C ASP A 216 -3.96 -13.19 -25.31
N LYS A 217 -5.00 -12.61 -24.72
CA LYS A 217 -6.03 -11.88 -25.46
C LYS A 217 -5.47 -10.56 -26.03
N PRO A 218 -5.75 -10.23 -27.30
CA PRO A 218 -5.19 -9.03 -27.95
C PRO A 218 -5.44 -7.73 -27.19
N VAL A 219 -6.63 -7.56 -26.60
CA VAL A 219 -6.99 -6.37 -25.81
C VAL A 219 -6.13 -6.26 -24.55
N ILE A 220 -5.88 -7.36 -23.85
CA ILE A 220 -5.07 -7.38 -22.63
C ILE A 220 -3.61 -7.12 -22.99
N ARG A 221 -3.07 -7.80 -24.01
CA ARG A 221 -1.71 -7.55 -24.53
C ARG A 221 -1.51 -6.12 -24.99
N TRP A 222 -2.51 -5.51 -25.62
CA TRP A 222 -2.46 -4.12 -26.04
C TRP A 222 -2.47 -3.16 -24.85
N LEU A 223 -3.26 -3.44 -23.80
CA LEU A 223 -3.28 -2.65 -22.58
C LEU A 223 -1.93 -2.72 -21.85
N THR A 224 -1.36 -3.91 -21.67
CA THR A 224 -0.10 -4.12 -20.92
C THR A 224 1.13 -3.55 -21.63
N LYS A 225 1.05 -3.29 -22.94
CA LYS A 225 2.08 -2.59 -23.72
C LYS A 225 2.11 -1.07 -23.49
N ARG A 226 1.09 -0.50 -22.85
CA ARG A 226 1.00 0.95 -22.61
C ARG A 226 1.53 1.27 -21.23
N LYS A 227 2.54 2.14 -21.16
CA LYS A 227 3.08 2.69 -19.89
C LYS A 227 1.97 3.21 -18.95
N SER A 228 0.87 3.71 -19.52
CA SER A 228 -0.21 4.32 -18.76
C SER A 228 -1.23 3.41 -18.10
N SER A 229 -1.28 2.13 -18.47
CA SER A 229 -2.26 1.19 -17.90
C SER A 229 -1.89 0.72 -16.49
N LEU A 230 -0.67 0.98 -16.03
CA LEU A 230 -0.06 0.29 -14.88
C LEU A 230 0.15 1.20 -13.67
N PHE A 231 -0.20 2.47 -13.80
CA PHE A 231 -0.21 3.42 -12.70
C PHE A 231 -1.22 3.06 -11.62
N GLY A 232 -2.30 2.35 -11.99
CA GLY A 232 -3.26 1.80 -11.04
C GLY A 232 -2.67 0.71 -10.12
N LEU A 233 -1.52 0.13 -10.49
CA LEU A 233 -0.77 -0.87 -9.73
C LEU A 233 0.41 -0.28 -8.96
N GLY A 234 0.65 1.04 -9.03
CA GLY A 234 1.77 1.67 -8.32
C GLY A 234 3.14 1.52 -8.99
N ILE A 235 3.22 1.15 -10.27
CA ILE A 235 4.51 0.99 -10.96
C ILE A 235 4.92 2.31 -11.65
N PRO A 236 6.10 2.89 -11.32
CA PRO A 236 6.59 4.09 -11.98
C PRO A 236 7.00 3.88 -13.46
N PRO A 237 6.88 4.91 -14.32
CA PRO A 237 7.26 4.81 -15.74
C PRO A 237 8.71 4.38 -16.00
N ARG A 238 9.66 4.77 -15.13
CA ARG A 238 11.07 4.40 -15.30
C ARG A 238 11.28 2.89 -15.12
N GLN A 239 10.57 2.30 -14.17
CA GLN A 239 10.62 0.86 -13.91
C GLN A 239 9.79 0.05 -14.91
N TYR A 240 8.82 0.66 -15.58
CA TYR A 240 8.16 0.00 -16.71
C TYR A 240 9.19 -0.43 -17.77
N ASP A 241 10.12 0.46 -18.13
CA ASP A 241 11.09 0.16 -19.19
C ASP A 241 12.04 -0.96 -18.76
N GLU A 242 12.48 -0.96 -17.51
CA GLU A 242 13.28 -2.04 -16.93
C GLU A 242 12.49 -3.37 -16.94
N LEU A 243 11.28 -3.39 -16.39
CA LEU A 243 10.43 -4.59 -16.36
C LEU A 243 10.06 -5.10 -17.75
N ALA A 244 9.80 -4.20 -18.70
CA ALA A 244 9.47 -4.56 -20.08
C ALA A 244 10.69 -5.10 -20.82
N SER A 245 11.90 -4.60 -20.53
CA SER A 245 13.15 -5.08 -21.12
C SER A 245 13.51 -6.51 -20.70
N LEU A 246 13.00 -6.97 -19.55
CA LEU A 246 13.16 -8.34 -19.06
C LEU A 246 12.23 -9.35 -19.78
N SER A 247 11.42 -8.91 -20.74
CA SER A 247 10.40 -9.72 -21.40
C SER A 247 10.45 -9.61 -22.93
N ASP A 248 10.25 -10.74 -23.60
CA ASP A 248 10.16 -10.77 -25.07
C ASP A 248 8.97 -9.92 -25.57
N GLY A 249 9.26 -8.94 -26.42
CA GLY A 249 8.24 -8.10 -27.07
C GLY A 249 7.83 -6.84 -26.31
N ASN A 250 8.66 -6.35 -25.36
CA ASN A 250 8.48 -5.06 -24.66
C ASN A 250 7.12 -4.92 -23.95
N THR A 251 6.67 -5.98 -23.27
CA THR A 251 5.37 -6.03 -22.59
C THR A 251 5.50 -6.62 -21.21
N ILE A 252 5.00 -5.94 -20.19
CA ILE A 252 5.07 -6.50 -18.83
C ILE A 252 4.00 -7.57 -18.53
N ALA A 253 3.24 -8.01 -19.54
CA ALA A 253 2.22 -9.05 -19.38
C ALA A 253 2.75 -10.33 -18.70
N PRO A 254 3.94 -10.85 -19.03
CA PRO A 254 4.51 -12.01 -18.34
C PRO A 254 4.74 -11.74 -16.85
N VAL A 255 5.27 -10.57 -16.50
CA VAL A 255 5.50 -10.15 -15.11
C VAL A 255 4.17 -10.08 -14.34
N LEU A 256 3.15 -9.45 -14.93
CA LEU A 256 1.83 -9.36 -14.30
C LEU A 256 1.16 -10.73 -14.15
N ARG A 257 1.33 -11.62 -15.15
CA ARG A 257 0.84 -12.99 -15.09
C ARG A 257 1.52 -13.74 -13.94
N GLN A 258 2.84 -13.70 -13.86
CA GLN A 258 3.62 -14.36 -12.80
C GLN A 258 3.23 -13.85 -11.40
N ARG A 259 3.05 -12.54 -11.24
CA ARG A 259 2.59 -11.95 -9.97
C ARG A 259 1.18 -12.40 -9.58
N LEU A 260 0.26 -12.40 -10.55
CA LEU A 260 -1.10 -12.87 -10.33
C LEU A 260 -1.14 -14.39 -10.07
N GLU A 261 -0.23 -15.15 -10.69
CA GLU A 261 -0.05 -16.59 -10.45
C GLU A 261 0.41 -16.84 -9.02
N LYS A 262 1.47 -16.18 -8.56
CA LYS A 262 1.93 -16.27 -7.16
C LYS A 262 0.81 -15.92 -6.19
N LEU A 263 0.10 -14.81 -6.43
CA LEU A 263 -1.04 -14.39 -5.61
C LEU A 263 -2.13 -15.48 -5.54
N ALA A 264 -2.37 -16.15 -6.66
CA ALA A 264 -3.43 -17.15 -6.83
C ALA A 264 -3.03 -18.54 -6.33
N CYS A 265 -1.76 -18.93 -6.44
CA CYS A 265 -1.36 -20.34 -6.50
C CYS A 265 -0.23 -20.73 -5.54
N ASP A 266 0.42 -19.77 -4.86
CA ASP A 266 1.56 -20.07 -3.97
C ASP A 266 1.15 -20.09 -2.49
N PHE A 267 -0.05 -19.61 -2.17
CA PHE A 267 -0.59 -19.61 -0.81
C PHE A 267 -2.02 -20.15 -0.78
N PRO A 268 -2.40 -20.92 0.26
CA PRO A 268 -3.78 -21.31 0.48
C PRO A 268 -4.68 -20.09 0.55
N LEU A 269 -5.78 -20.07 -0.21
CA LEU A 269 -6.67 -18.93 -0.25
C LEU A 269 -7.21 -18.55 1.14
N LYS A 270 -7.41 -19.55 2.02
CA LYS A 270 -7.80 -19.37 3.43
C LYS A 270 -6.84 -18.45 4.21
N GLU A 271 -5.57 -18.38 3.83
CA GLU A 271 -4.51 -17.64 4.52
C GLU A 271 -4.12 -16.34 3.81
N ASN A 272 -4.62 -16.12 2.59
CA ASN A 272 -4.23 -15.00 1.73
C ASN A 272 -5.39 -14.01 1.49
N TYR A 273 -5.59 -13.08 2.42
CA TYR A 273 -6.62 -12.04 2.29
C TYR A 273 -6.36 -11.05 1.13
N PHE A 274 -5.13 -10.97 0.60
CA PHE A 274 -4.84 -10.19 -0.61
C PHE A 274 -5.47 -10.84 -1.83
N ALA A 275 -5.37 -12.16 -1.95
CA ALA A 275 -6.03 -12.92 -3.02
C ALA A 275 -7.56 -12.78 -2.93
N TRP A 276 -8.15 -12.79 -1.73
CA TRP A 276 -9.57 -12.48 -1.54
C TRP A 276 -9.95 -11.09 -2.07
N GLN A 277 -9.12 -10.07 -1.83
CA GLN A 277 -9.38 -8.73 -2.36
C GLN A 277 -9.23 -8.67 -3.89
N ALA A 278 -8.23 -9.34 -4.45
CA ALA A 278 -7.99 -9.39 -5.90
C ALA A 278 -9.10 -10.15 -6.65
N PHE A 279 -9.56 -11.30 -6.13
CA PHE A 279 -10.47 -12.19 -6.83
C PHE A 279 -11.93 -12.09 -6.35
N ALA A 280 -12.20 -11.77 -5.09
CA ALA A 280 -13.57 -11.65 -4.55
C ALA A 280 -13.99 -10.19 -4.29
N ARG A 281 -13.04 -9.25 -4.25
CA ARG A 281 -13.26 -7.82 -3.92
C ARG A 281 -13.93 -7.62 -2.57
N ARG A 282 -13.56 -8.45 -1.59
CA ARG A 282 -13.96 -8.43 -0.18
C ARG A 282 -12.94 -9.25 0.62
N TYR A 283 -12.96 -9.13 1.94
CA TYR A 283 -12.28 -10.10 2.79
C TYR A 283 -13.08 -11.40 2.93
N PRO A 284 -12.43 -12.50 3.35
CA PRO A 284 -13.13 -13.74 3.67
C PRO A 284 -14.09 -13.55 4.85
N GLN A 285 -15.16 -14.32 4.87
CA GLN A 285 -15.97 -14.55 6.06
C GLN A 285 -15.23 -15.51 7.01
N ALA A 286 -15.67 -15.58 8.27
CA ALA A 286 -14.97 -16.34 9.32
C ALA A 286 -14.74 -17.82 8.97
N GLN A 287 -15.66 -18.43 8.22
CA GLN A 287 -15.58 -19.83 7.77
C GLN A 287 -14.76 -20.01 6.48
N GLU A 288 -14.48 -18.93 5.75
CA GLU A 288 -13.79 -18.97 4.45
C GLU A 288 -12.28 -18.74 4.59
N GLY A 289 -11.85 -17.97 5.59
CA GLY A 289 -10.45 -17.63 5.76
C GLY A 289 -10.15 -16.60 6.82
N ASN A 290 -8.86 -16.27 6.90
CA ASN A 290 -8.31 -15.35 7.88
C ASN A 290 -8.54 -13.90 7.42
N LEU A 291 -9.00 -13.08 8.35
CA LEU A 291 -8.99 -11.63 8.18
C LEU A 291 -7.55 -11.11 8.12
N PRO A 292 -7.31 -9.91 7.54
CA PRO A 292 -6.04 -9.23 7.67
C PRO A 292 -5.60 -9.13 9.12
N ASP A 293 -4.28 -9.14 9.38
CA ASP A 293 -3.75 -9.24 10.73
C ASP A 293 -4.31 -8.15 11.66
N TYR A 294 -4.38 -6.90 11.21
CA TYR A 294 -4.96 -5.83 12.03
C TYR A 294 -6.42 -6.04 12.46
N LEU A 295 -7.19 -6.90 11.77
CA LEU A 295 -8.58 -7.23 12.09
C LEU A 295 -8.74 -8.57 12.82
N ARG A 296 -7.66 -9.33 13.04
CA ARG A 296 -7.72 -10.59 13.80
C ARG A 296 -8.01 -10.32 15.27
N ARG A 297 -8.76 -11.23 15.90
CA ARG A 297 -9.15 -11.11 17.31
C ARG A 297 -7.93 -11.11 18.23
N ASP A 298 -6.97 -11.97 17.93
CA ASP A 298 -5.74 -12.16 18.72
C ASP A 298 -4.92 -10.87 18.88
N TYR A 299 -4.99 -9.98 17.89
CA TYR A 299 -4.23 -8.72 17.90
C TYR A 299 -5.05 -7.51 18.35
N TYR A 300 -6.38 -7.65 18.44
CA TYR A 300 -7.28 -6.51 18.70
C TYR A 300 -6.92 -5.73 19.98
N GLN A 301 -6.69 -6.44 21.09
CA GLN A 301 -6.43 -5.80 22.37
C GLN A 301 -5.12 -5.00 22.35
N ALA A 302 -4.02 -5.63 21.90
CA ALA A 302 -2.73 -4.98 21.76
C ALA A 302 -2.81 -3.74 20.85
N ILE A 303 -3.51 -3.84 19.72
CA ILE A 303 -3.69 -2.70 18.80
C ILE A 303 -4.48 -1.57 19.48
N ARG A 304 -5.57 -1.89 20.19
CA ARG A 304 -6.40 -0.89 20.89
C ARG A 304 -5.62 -0.16 21.99
N GLU A 305 -4.86 -0.88 22.80
CA GLU A 305 -4.06 -0.33 23.89
C GLU A 305 -2.91 0.53 23.38
N ASN A 306 -2.30 0.13 22.26
CA ASN A 306 -1.13 0.83 21.70
C ASN A 306 -1.50 1.92 20.68
N ALA A 307 -2.77 2.06 20.28
CA ALA A 307 -3.19 3.02 19.24
C ALA A 307 -2.84 4.49 19.54
N SER A 308 -2.67 4.87 20.82
CA SER A 308 -2.21 6.20 21.22
C SER A 308 -0.74 6.48 20.92
N ARG A 309 0.08 5.44 20.65
CA ARG A 309 1.51 5.54 20.33
C ARG A 309 1.78 5.90 18.87
N VAL A 310 0.74 5.96 18.04
CA VAL A 310 0.85 6.30 16.62
C VAL A 310 0.65 7.79 16.40
N HIS A 311 1.59 8.40 15.68
CA HIS A 311 1.58 9.81 15.34
C HIS A 311 1.55 9.96 13.82
N VAL A 312 0.48 10.56 13.28
CA VAL A 312 0.27 10.68 11.83
C VAL A 312 0.64 12.08 11.35
N HIS A 313 1.58 12.16 10.42
CA HIS A 313 2.21 13.38 9.91
C HIS A 313 1.93 13.57 8.42
N HIS A 314 1.45 14.76 8.04
CA HIS A 314 1.41 15.15 6.62
C HIS A 314 2.76 15.72 6.20
N ALA A 315 3.73 14.83 5.95
CA ALA A 315 5.12 15.16 5.64
C ALA A 315 5.72 14.14 4.68
N THR A 316 6.85 14.49 4.05
CA THR A 316 7.72 13.47 3.44
C THR A 316 8.45 12.69 4.53
N PHE A 317 8.99 11.52 4.18
CA PHE A 317 9.82 10.73 5.08
C PHE A 317 11.07 11.53 5.51
N THR A 318 11.76 12.16 4.54
CA THR A 318 12.94 13.00 4.77
C THR A 318 12.64 14.20 5.67
N GLU A 319 11.52 14.91 5.45
CA GLU A 319 11.08 16.05 6.29
C GLU A 319 10.90 15.64 7.75
N LEU A 320 10.23 14.51 8.00
CA LEU A 320 10.05 14.01 9.35
C LEU A 320 11.39 13.66 9.99
N LEU A 321 12.23 12.86 9.31
CA LEU A 321 13.51 12.44 9.87
C LEU A 321 14.43 13.63 10.16
N ALA A 322 14.44 14.67 9.33
CA ALA A 322 15.22 15.89 9.55
C ALA A 322 14.90 16.56 10.91
N SER A 323 13.67 16.43 11.40
CA SER A 323 13.27 16.95 12.72
C SER A 323 13.58 16.03 13.90
N LYS A 324 13.97 14.77 13.64
CA LYS A 324 14.22 13.77 14.69
C LYS A 324 15.66 13.83 15.21
N PRO A 325 15.89 13.52 16.51
CA PRO A 325 17.23 13.39 17.06
C PRO A 325 18.05 12.31 16.34
N ALA A 326 19.37 12.44 16.40
CA ALA A 326 20.26 11.37 15.96
C ALA A 326 20.01 10.08 16.77
N SER A 327 20.19 8.93 16.14
CA SER A 327 20.05 7.60 16.77
C SER A 327 18.74 7.41 17.58
N SER A 328 17.60 7.77 16.99
CA SER A 328 16.28 7.75 17.65
C SER A 328 15.24 6.85 16.97
N VAL A 329 15.62 6.14 15.91
CA VAL A 329 14.72 5.29 15.13
C VAL A 329 15.36 3.92 14.89
N ASP A 330 14.60 2.90 15.25
CA ASP A 330 15.01 1.50 15.16
C ASP A 330 14.61 0.90 13.81
N ARG A 331 13.41 1.23 13.32
CA ARG A 331 12.84 0.57 12.14
C ARG A 331 12.27 1.57 11.14
N TYR A 332 12.64 1.40 9.88
CA TYR A 332 12.21 2.23 8.77
C TYR A 332 11.47 1.38 7.74
N VAL A 333 10.25 1.78 7.39
CA VAL A 333 9.43 1.07 6.40
C VAL A 333 9.04 2.04 5.29
N LEU A 334 9.69 1.92 4.14
CA LEU A 334 9.58 2.89 3.03
C LEU A 334 8.58 2.46 1.93
N LEU A 335 7.97 1.28 2.07
CA LEU A 335 7.15 0.68 1.00
C LEU A 335 7.91 0.69 -0.33
N ASP A 336 7.28 1.07 -1.44
CA ASP A 336 7.88 1.22 -2.77
C ASP A 336 8.25 2.68 -3.12
N ALA A 337 8.28 3.59 -2.13
CA ALA A 337 8.39 5.02 -2.40
C ALA A 337 9.68 5.41 -3.16
N GLN A 338 10.76 4.64 -2.97
CA GLN A 338 12.07 4.92 -3.57
C GLN A 338 12.10 4.71 -5.09
N ASP A 339 11.18 3.90 -5.62
CA ASP A 339 11.01 3.67 -7.07
C ASP A 339 10.67 4.95 -7.84
N TRP A 340 10.20 5.97 -7.11
CA TRP A 340 9.79 7.27 -7.64
C TRP A 340 10.85 8.36 -7.44
N MET A 341 11.94 8.06 -6.72
CA MET A 341 12.91 9.05 -6.28
C MET A 341 14.11 9.18 -7.24
N THR A 342 14.61 10.40 -7.41
CA THR A 342 15.90 10.67 -8.06
C THR A 342 17.06 10.29 -7.15
N ASP A 343 18.27 10.18 -7.70
CA ASP A 343 19.47 9.85 -6.93
C ASP A 343 19.73 10.87 -5.82
N THR A 344 19.49 12.16 -6.10
CA THR A 344 19.55 13.23 -5.09
C THR A 344 18.57 12.96 -3.94
N GLN A 345 17.31 12.67 -4.24
CA GLN A 345 16.28 12.41 -3.22
C GLN A 345 16.59 11.15 -2.40
N ILE A 346 17.11 10.10 -3.04
CA ILE A 346 17.54 8.88 -2.34
C ILE A 346 18.69 9.20 -1.39
N ASN A 347 19.72 9.93 -1.84
CA ASN A 347 20.85 10.29 -0.98
C ASN A 347 20.44 11.22 0.18
N GLU A 348 19.54 12.18 -0.05
CA GLU A 348 18.99 13.03 1.02
C GLU A 348 18.20 12.20 2.05
N LEU A 349 17.35 11.28 1.59
CA LEU A 349 16.60 10.38 2.45
C LEU A 349 17.55 9.49 3.27
N TRP A 350 18.48 8.79 2.62
CA TRP A 350 19.39 7.87 3.29
C TRP A 350 20.41 8.57 4.19
N SER A 351 20.78 9.81 3.89
CA SER A 351 21.55 10.65 4.83
C SER A 351 20.78 10.85 6.14
N GLN A 352 19.48 11.16 6.07
CA GLN A 352 18.64 11.31 7.26
C GLN A 352 18.38 9.98 7.97
N ILE A 353 18.16 8.89 7.23
CA ILE A 353 18.05 7.53 7.82
C ILE A 353 19.34 7.19 8.56
N SER A 354 20.51 7.34 7.93
CA SER A 354 21.82 7.10 8.55
C SER A 354 22.03 7.92 9.83
N ARG A 355 21.67 9.20 9.83
CA ARG A 355 21.80 10.07 11.01
C ARG A 355 20.87 9.66 12.15
N THR A 356 19.63 9.29 11.83
CA THR A 356 18.60 8.99 12.83
C THR A 356 18.57 7.52 13.27
N ALA A 357 19.33 6.65 12.60
CA ALA A 357 19.41 5.22 12.89
C ALA A 357 20.02 4.95 14.28
N ALA A 358 19.25 4.25 15.11
CA ALA A 358 19.75 3.63 16.32
C ALA A 358 20.75 2.50 15.99
N PRO A 359 21.54 2.02 16.98
CA PRO A 359 22.23 0.76 16.84
C PRO A 359 21.27 -0.35 16.38
N ASP A 360 21.73 -1.25 15.52
CA ASP A 360 20.92 -2.34 14.94
C ASP A 360 19.66 -1.89 14.17
N ALA A 361 19.60 -0.63 13.73
CA ALA A 361 18.47 -0.17 12.95
C ALA A 361 18.31 -0.96 11.64
N ARG A 362 17.05 -1.15 11.22
CA ARG A 362 16.73 -1.83 9.95
C ARG A 362 15.85 -0.97 9.06
N VAL A 363 16.18 -0.98 7.78
CA VAL A 363 15.41 -0.35 6.72
C VAL A 363 14.85 -1.46 5.84
N ILE A 364 13.53 -1.45 5.67
CA ILE A 364 12.84 -2.35 4.75
C ILE A 364 12.07 -1.57 3.70
N PHE A 365 12.09 -2.08 2.48
CA PHE A 365 11.34 -1.52 1.36
C PHE A 365 11.12 -2.57 0.27
N ARG A 366 10.25 -2.24 -0.66
CA ARG A 366 9.92 -3.08 -1.82
C ARG A 366 10.23 -2.32 -3.10
N THR A 367 10.35 -3.05 -4.19
CA THR A 367 10.62 -2.48 -5.51
C THR A 367 9.77 -3.18 -6.55
N ALA A 368 9.41 -2.46 -7.62
CA ALA A 368 8.73 -3.11 -8.73
C ALA A 368 9.66 -4.10 -9.46
N ALA A 369 10.96 -3.83 -9.57
CA ALA A 369 11.94 -4.78 -10.10
C ALA A 369 12.42 -5.77 -9.03
N GLU A 370 13.21 -6.79 -9.39
CA GLU A 370 13.81 -7.70 -8.40
C GLU A 370 15.01 -7.07 -7.67
N LYS A 371 15.72 -6.16 -8.36
CA LYS A 371 16.91 -5.50 -7.84
C LYS A 371 16.55 -4.37 -6.89
N SER A 372 17.46 -4.12 -5.95
CA SER A 372 17.34 -3.01 -5.02
C SER A 372 17.53 -1.68 -5.75
N VAL A 373 16.56 -0.78 -5.59
CA VAL A 373 16.54 0.52 -6.27
C VAL A 373 17.61 1.50 -5.78
N ILE A 374 18.39 1.14 -4.75
CA ILE A 374 19.47 1.97 -4.21
C ILE A 374 20.87 1.46 -4.58
N GLU A 375 20.96 0.26 -5.18
CA GLU A 375 22.23 -0.33 -5.58
C GLU A 375 22.93 0.55 -6.63
N GLY A 376 24.17 0.95 -6.34
CA GLY A 376 24.94 1.86 -7.20
C GLY A 376 24.45 3.32 -7.21
N ARG A 377 23.45 3.69 -6.40
CA ARG A 377 22.85 5.04 -6.39
C ARG A 377 23.13 5.84 -5.11
N LEU A 378 23.59 5.17 -4.04
CA LEU A 378 24.04 5.83 -2.81
C LEU A 378 25.48 6.32 -2.92
N SER A 379 25.79 7.42 -2.24
CA SER A 379 27.17 7.85 -2.05
C SER A 379 27.96 6.79 -1.27
N PRO A 380 29.28 6.65 -1.50
CA PRO A 380 30.10 5.65 -0.82
C PRO A 380 30.02 5.75 0.72
N ASP A 381 30.00 6.96 1.26
CA ASP A 381 29.94 7.21 2.71
C ASP A 381 28.62 6.74 3.33
N ILE A 382 27.51 6.89 2.62
CA ILE A 382 26.20 6.40 3.08
C ILE A 382 26.15 4.88 2.91
N ALA A 383 26.55 4.35 1.76
CA ALA A 383 26.52 2.93 1.47
C ALA A 383 27.33 2.10 2.47
N ALA A 384 28.52 2.58 2.87
CA ALA A 384 29.39 1.91 3.83
C ALA A 384 28.76 1.73 5.23
N GLN A 385 27.70 2.48 5.55
CA GLN A 385 27.03 2.40 6.83
C GLN A 385 25.93 1.33 6.90
N TRP A 386 25.67 0.61 5.80
CA TRP A 386 24.57 -0.34 5.71
C TRP A 386 25.00 -1.66 5.08
N SER A 387 24.58 -2.76 5.70
CA SER A 387 24.77 -4.12 5.19
C SER A 387 23.46 -4.62 4.58
N TYR A 388 23.52 -5.05 3.32
CA TYR A 388 22.36 -5.65 2.64
C TYR A 388 22.19 -7.11 3.07
N LEU A 389 21.03 -7.46 3.61
CA LEU A 389 20.71 -8.83 4.00
C LEU A 389 20.05 -9.58 2.83
N GLY A 390 20.83 -9.87 1.79
CA GLY A 390 20.32 -10.37 0.50
C GLY A 390 19.59 -11.71 0.57
N GLU A 391 20.14 -12.70 1.27
CA GLU A 391 19.50 -14.02 1.43
C GLU A 391 18.17 -13.90 2.16
N ARG A 392 18.17 -13.19 3.30
CA ARG A 392 16.95 -12.95 4.10
C ARG A 392 15.90 -12.16 3.32
N SER A 393 16.33 -11.19 2.53
CA SER A 393 15.47 -10.40 1.63
C SER A 393 14.75 -11.29 0.62
N HIS A 394 15.48 -12.21 -0.04
CA HIS A 394 14.91 -13.16 -0.99
C HIS A 394 13.97 -14.17 -0.32
N GLU A 395 14.38 -14.76 0.80
CA GLU A 395 13.57 -15.70 1.58
C GLU A 395 12.22 -15.09 1.98
N LEU A 396 12.24 -13.86 2.48
CA LEU A 396 11.04 -13.15 2.92
C LEU A 396 10.20 -12.63 1.75
N ASN A 397 10.80 -12.24 0.62
CA ASN A 397 10.07 -11.93 -0.61
C ASN A 397 9.23 -13.13 -1.08
N ALA A 398 9.79 -14.35 -1.02
CA ALA A 398 9.09 -15.56 -1.40
C ALA A 398 7.84 -15.82 -0.53
N ARG A 399 7.86 -15.36 0.73
CA ARG A 399 6.74 -15.49 1.69
C ARG A 399 5.72 -14.35 1.64
N ASP A 400 5.99 -13.26 0.92
CA ASP A 400 5.06 -12.14 0.82
C ASP A 400 3.80 -12.54 0.03
N ARG A 401 2.67 -12.61 0.74
CA ARG A 401 1.38 -13.08 0.20
C ARG A 401 0.73 -12.11 -0.80
N SER A 402 1.13 -10.84 -0.79
CA SER A 402 0.55 -9.81 -1.67
C SER A 402 0.95 -10.01 -3.14
N ALA A 403 2.15 -10.55 -3.36
CA ALA A 403 2.75 -10.84 -4.66
C ALA A 403 2.76 -9.66 -5.65
N ILE A 404 2.72 -8.41 -5.16
CA ILE A 404 2.68 -7.21 -6.01
C ILE A 404 4.07 -6.79 -6.48
N TYR A 405 5.11 -7.04 -5.68
CA TYR A 405 6.45 -6.50 -5.89
C TYR A 405 7.41 -7.53 -6.47
N GLY A 406 8.42 -7.05 -7.20
CA GLY A 406 9.49 -7.90 -7.71
C GLY A 406 10.52 -8.21 -6.62
N GLY A 407 10.84 -7.19 -5.81
CA GLY A 407 11.84 -7.26 -4.75
C GLY A 407 11.29 -6.83 -3.40
N PHE A 408 11.83 -7.46 -2.36
CA PHE A 408 11.75 -7.03 -0.96
C PHE A 408 13.18 -6.93 -0.45
N HIS A 409 13.53 -5.84 0.21
CA HIS A 409 14.92 -5.52 0.55
C HIS A 409 15.05 -5.12 2.01
N ILE A 410 16.08 -5.66 2.65
CA ILE A 410 16.41 -5.41 4.04
C ILE A 410 17.85 -4.92 4.11
N TYR A 411 18.02 -3.73 4.67
CA TYR A 411 19.32 -3.17 5.00
C TYR A 411 19.41 -3.01 6.51
N GLN A 412 20.50 -3.50 7.09
CA GLN A 412 20.80 -3.37 8.51
C GLN A 412 21.94 -2.39 8.70
N ARG A 413 21.86 -1.57 9.76
CA ARG A 413 22.94 -0.67 10.15
C ARG A 413 24.21 -1.49 10.35
N ALA A 414 25.29 -1.14 9.66
CA ALA A 414 26.57 -1.79 9.85
C ALA A 414 27.03 -1.57 11.29
N GLN A 415 27.55 -2.63 11.91
CA GLN A 415 28.19 -2.51 13.22
C GLN A 415 29.48 -1.68 13.05
N ALA A 416 29.65 -0.69 13.91
CA ALA A 416 30.78 0.22 13.88
C ALA A 416 32.10 -0.47 14.25
#